data_AF-A0A923IX83-F1
#
_entry.id   AF-A0A923IX83-F1
#
_cell.length_a   1.000
_cell.length_b   1.000
_cell.length_c   1.000
_cell.angle_alpha   90.00
_cell.angle_beta   90.00
_cell.angle_gamma   90.00
#
_symmetry.space_group_name_H-M   'P 1'
#
loop_
_entity.id
_entity.type
_entity.pdbx_description
1 polymer ?
#
loop_
_entity_poly.entity_id
_entity_poly.type
_entity_poly.pdbx_seq_one_letter_code
_entity_poly.pdbx_strand_id
1 'polypeptide(L)' 'MRLSRRIKAVFWWCYMHTEHPLPAAKILKVMPTDAQIEAAWHHASREHGASGIIPRWGNAIAWNDLHHTSPHRHDWD' A
#
# COMPACT_ATOMS: atom_id res chain seq x y z
N MET A 1 11.32 4.86 0.50
CA MET A 1 10.24 4.65 -0.50
C MET A 1 9.14 5.71 -0.28
N ARG A 2 8.70 6.44 -1.32
CA ARG A 2 7.67 7.52 -1.21
C ARG A 2 6.31 6.96 -0.74
N LEU A 3 5.55 7.73 0.04
CA LEU A 3 4.22 7.34 0.58
C LEU A 3 3.25 6.87 -0.53
N SER A 4 3.20 7.58 -1.65
CA SER A 4 2.38 7.21 -2.81
C SER A 4 2.72 5.81 -3.36
N ARG A 5 3.99 5.42 -3.37
CA ARG A 5 4.41 4.08 -3.80
C ARG A 5 3.94 3.00 -2.84
N ARG A 6 3.96 3.27 -1.54
CA ARG A 6 3.42 2.34 -0.50
C ARG A 6 1.92 2.18 -0.66
N ILE A 7 1.18 3.28 -0.82
CA ILE A 7 -0.27 3.25 -0.99
C ILE A 7 -0.66 2.50 -2.27
N LYS A 8 0.02 2.74 -3.40
CA LYS A 8 -0.22 1.96 -4.64
C LYS A 8 0.04 0.47 -4.48
N ALA A 9 1.08 0.09 -3.72
CA ALA A 9 1.36 -1.31 -3.44
C ALA A 9 0.23 -1.97 -2.63
N VAL A 10 -0.34 -1.26 -1.65
CA VAL A 10 -1.52 -1.73 -0.90
C VAL A 10 -2.72 -1.90 -1.82
N PHE A 11 -3.06 -0.90 -2.65
CA PHE A 11 -4.15 -1.03 -3.62
C PHE A 11 -3.96 -2.22 -4.55
N TRP A 12 -2.75 -2.37 -5.11
CA TRP A 12 -2.39 -3.50 -5.96
C TRP A 12 -2.60 -4.84 -5.24
N TRP A 13 -2.09 -4.97 -4.01
CA TRP A 13 -2.27 -6.17 -3.22
C TRP A 13 -3.75 -6.50 -3.01
N CYS A 14 -4.57 -5.52 -2.61
CA CYS A 14 -6.01 -5.71 -2.40
C CYS A 14 -6.74 -6.13 -3.69
N TYR A 15 -6.39 -5.54 -4.84
CA TYR A 15 -7.00 -5.93 -6.12
C TYR A 15 -6.64 -7.34 -6.58
N MET A 16 -5.46 -7.83 -6.20
CA MET A 16 -5.00 -9.18 -6.58
C MET A 16 -5.48 -10.27 -5.62
N HIS A 17 -5.79 -9.93 -4.37
CA HIS A 17 -6.14 -10.89 -3.31
C HIS A 17 -7.62 -10.84 -2.88
N THR A 18 -8.47 -10.16 -3.63
CA THR A 18 -9.92 -10.27 -3.46
C THR A 18 -10.43 -11.60 -4.03
N GLU A 19 -11.55 -12.11 -3.51
CA GLU A 19 -12.15 -13.40 -3.94
C GLU A 19 -12.44 -13.45 -5.45
N HIS A 20 -12.72 -12.28 -6.04
CA HIS A 20 -13.03 -12.12 -7.46
C HIS A 20 -12.20 -10.97 -8.07
N PRO A 21 -10.92 -11.20 -8.38
CA PRO A 21 -10.05 -10.15 -8.89
C PRO A 21 -10.52 -9.70 -10.28
N LEU A 22 -10.47 -8.40 -10.51
CA LEU A 22 -10.72 -7.84 -11.83
C LEU A 22 -9.62 -8.28 -12.80
N PRO A 23 -9.90 -8.35 -14.12
CA PRO A 23 -8.84 -8.51 -15.11
C PRO A 23 -7.79 -7.40 -14.97
N ALA A 24 -6.50 -7.72 -15.16
CA ALA A 24 -5.40 -6.77 -14.99
C ALA A 24 -5.61 -5.46 -15.78
N ALA A 25 -6.11 -5.54 -17.01
CA ALA A 25 -6.44 -4.36 -17.82
C ALA A 25 -7.52 -3.45 -17.21
N LYS A 26 -8.46 -4.01 -16.43
CA LYS A 26 -9.44 -3.21 -15.67
C LYS A 26 -8.81 -2.64 -14.40
N ILE A 27 -7.99 -3.42 -13.69
CA ILE A 27 -7.25 -2.94 -12.50
C ILE A 27 -6.42 -1.70 -12.86
N LEU A 28 -5.69 -1.74 -13.98
CA LEU A 28 -4.90 -0.59 -14.44
C LEU A 28 -5.73 0.68 -14.73
N LYS A 29 -6.99 0.52 -15.14
CA LYS A 29 -7.90 1.66 -15.40
C LYS A 29 -8.51 2.23 -14.13
N VAL A 30 -8.74 1.41 -13.11
CA VAL A 30 -9.38 1.83 -11.85
C VAL A 30 -8.38 2.18 -10.75
N MET A 31 -7.11 1.81 -10.92
CA MET A 31 -6.03 2.17 -9.98
C MET A 31 -5.98 3.69 -9.79
N PRO A 32 -5.98 4.20 -8.55
CA PRO A 32 -5.89 5.62 -8.32
C PRO A 32 -4.54 6.16 -8.79
N THR A 33 -4.59 7.33 -9.42
CA THR A 33 -3.41 8.08 -9.85
C THR A 33 -2.67 8.66 -8.63
N ASP A 34 -1.42 9.07 -8.82
CA ASP A 34 -0.63 9.69 -7.75
C ASP A 34 -1.30 10.95 -7.18
N ALA A 35 -1.91 11.78 -8.04
CA ALA A 35 -2.64 12.97 -7.61
C ALA A 35 -3.91 12.65 -6.80
N GLN A 36 -4.64 11.59 -7.17
CA GLN A 36 -5.81 11.14 -6.41
C GLN A 36 -5.42 10.59 -5.04
N ILE A 37 -4.29 9.88 -4.95
CA ILE A 37 -3.74 9.37 -3.69
C ILE A 37 -3.34 10.54 -2.78
N GLU A 38 -2.62 11.53 -3.32
CA GLU A 38 -2.21 12.71 -2.56
C GLU A 38 -3.43 13.49 -2.06
N ALA A 39 -4.43 13.72 -2.91
CA ALA A 39 -5.67 14.40 -2.53
C ALA A 39 -6.42 13.65 -1.43
N ALA A 40 -6.59 12.33 -1.55
CA ALA A 40 -7.26 11.51 -0.53
C ALA A 40 -6.49 11.52 0.80
N TRP A 41 -5.16 11.47 0.75
CA TRP A 41 -4.31 11.58 1.94
C TRP A 41 -4.44 12.94 2.62
N HIS A 42 -4.38 14.04 1.85
CA HIS A 42 -4.56 15.39 2.38
C HIS A 42 -5.94 15.58 3.02
N HIS A 43 -7.00 15.02 2.41
CA HIS A 43 -8.34 15.03 2.97
C HIS A 43 -8.40 14.28 4.31
N ALA A 44 -7.96 13.01 4.31
CA ALA A 44 -7.96 12.17 5.51
C ALA A 44 -7.14 12.76 6.66
N SER A 45 -5.99 13.39 6.36
CA SER A 45 -5.11 14.03 7.35
C SER A 45 -5.73 15.28 7.99
N ARG A 46 -6.73 15.89 7.34
CA ARG A 46 -7.45 17.07 7.84
C ARG A 46 -8.65 16.68 8.70
N GLU A 47 -9.36 15.63 8.33
CA GLU A 47 -10.54 15.13 9.05
C GLU A 47 -10.15 14.36 10.31
N HIS A 48 -9.13 13.51 10.18
CA HIS A 48 -8.46 12.90 11.30
C HIS A 48 -7.20 13.73 11.53
N GLY A 49 -7.36 14.86 12.23
CA GLY A 49 -6.25 15.74 12.58
C GLY A 49 -5.11 14.86 13.04
N ALA A 50 -4.04 14.79 12.23
CA ALA A 50 -3.06 13.74 12.35
C ALA A 50 -2.67 13.63 13.83
N SER A 51 -3.10 12.56 14.51
CA SER A 51 -2.29 12.06 15.61
C SER A 51 -0.96 11.87 14.88
N GLY A 52 -0.01 12.78 15.07
CA GLY A 52 1.12 13.05 14.17
C GLY A 52 2.11 11.92 14.04
N ILE A 53 1.67 10.72 14.39
CA ILE A 53 2.35 9.47 14.30
C ILE A 53 1.88 8.82 12.99
N ILE A 54 2.48 9.26 11.87
CA ILE A 54 2.88 8.25 10.88
C ILE A 54 3.62 7.22 11.72
N PRO A 55 3.20 5.94 11.75
CA PRO A 55 3.88 4.98 12.59
C PRO A 55 5.37 5.04 12.24
N ARG A 56 6.16 5.50 13.23
CA ARG A 56 7.60 5.40 13.17
C ARG A 56 7.90 3.93 12.88
N TRP A 57 8.94 3.67 12.09
CA TRP A 57 9.42 2.31 11.83
C TRP A 57 9.26 1.44 13.09
N GLY A 58 8.43 0.39 13.01
CA GLY A 58 8.08 -0.48 14.14
C GLY A 58 6.63 -0.41 14.66
N ASN A 59 5.84 0.61 14.32
CA ASN A 59 4.44 0.75 14.82
C ASN A 59 3.35 0.58 13.73
N ALA A 60 3.74 0.30 12.48
CA ALA A 60 2.83 -0.04 11.38
C ALA A 60 3.19 -1.44 10.89
N ILE A 61 2.20 -2.13 10.30
CA ILE A 61 2.43 -3.30 9.46
C ILE A 61 3.52 -2.92 8.44
N ALA A 62 4.71 -3.49 8.61
CA ALA A 62 5.82 -3.31 7.71
C ALA A 62 5.65 -4.26 6.53
N TRP A 63 6.22 -3.92 5.38
CA TRP A 63 6.23 -4.83 4.22
C TRP A 63 6.82 -6.20 4.57
N ASN A 64 7.80 -6.22 5.49
CA ASN A 64 8.39 -7.44 6.05
C ASN A 64 7.37 -8.35 6.76
N ASP A 65 6.36 -7.78 7.40
CA ASP A 65 5.33 -8.54 8.14
C ASP A 65 4.34 -9.24 7.20
N LEU A 66 4.32 -8.84 5.92
CA LEU A 66 3.49 -9.43 4.87
C LEU A 66 4.24 -10.49 4.06
N HIS A 67 5.54 -10.71 4.30
CA HIS A 67 6.30 -11.77 3.64
C HIS A 67 6.10 -13.10 4.38
N HIS A 68 5.66 -14.11 3.65
CA HIS A 68 5.85 -15.49 4.08
C HIS A 68 7.26 -15.92 3.70
N THR A 69 7.94 -16.64 4.61
CA THR A 69 9.21 -17.29 4.30
C THR A 69 8.99 -18.27 3.15
N SER A 70 9.62 -18.00 2.02
CA SER A 70 9.77 -18.97 0.95
C SER A 70 10.72 -20.08 1.43
N PRO A 71 10.50 -21.36 1.08
CA PRO A 71 11.47 -22.43 1.36
C PRO A 71 12.83 -22.21 0.65
N HIS A 72 12.91 -21.22 -0.23
CA HIS A 72 14.11 -20.90 -0.98
C HIS A 72 14.93 -19.85 -0.22
N ARG A 73 16.21 -20.15 -0.08
CA ARG A 73 17.20 -19.24 0.50
C ARG A 73 17.30 -17.97 -0.33
N HIS A 74 17.02 -16.82 0.27
CA HIS A 74 17.35 -15.51 -0.27
C HIS A 74 18.72 -15.09 0.27
N ASP A 75 19.64 -14.74 -0.63
CA ASP A 75 21.04 -14.42 -0.39
C ASP A 75 21.36 -12.92 -0.46
N TRP A 76 20.33 -12.06 -0.44
CA TRP A 76 20.48 -10.62 -0.56
C TRP A 76 20.11 -9.91 0.76
N ASP A 77 21.04 -9.95 1.71
CA ASP A 77 21.21 -8.93 2.76
C ASP A 77 22.55 -8.21 2.52
#